data_AF-A0A968Z9Z8-F1
#
_entry.id   AF-A0A968Z9Z8-F1
#
_cell.length_a   1.000
_cell.length_b   1.000
_cell.length_c   1.000
_cell.angle_alpha   90.00
_cell.angle_beta   90.00
_cell.angle_gamma   90.00
#
_symmetry.space_group_name_H-M   'P 1'
#
loop_
_entity.id
_entity.type
_entity.pdbx_description
1 polymer ?
#
loop_
_entity_poly.entity_id
_entity_poly.type
_entity_poly.pdbx_seq_one_letter_code
_entity_poly.pdbx_strand_id
1 'polypeptide(L)'
;MKCIIATLSGPRGADRIRALARVIHFANLPTKLNLENESSDISTNWARRLASARRDGQAWWEPPDLQLGFRPRSDELVSFSIPVDHVTVPAALAVIEPLPFELCSFGAAFFDEWIAADYERWGFARSHISFGWGCAFRGAGHDRLMSRRWLDFGPWRVMRRPHDTTLVQFHDLALTDPAEAYEQAKAGHERMSDGFLHHNYADFMEDVRGLYLPERQRLEIVVPPGTTVDPENLYGAAAVRLYFHANPNAGGHRKPGSIGPTKTVAYVFVDEAQARAHLHDLWLRELECWLVDDQGKRRLDDSYHPIPDPPAWVKRLGETP
;
A
#
# COMPACT_ATOMS: atom_id res chain seq x y z
N MET A 1 11.53 5.37 -17.71
CA MET A 1 12.40 4.34 -17.06
C MET A 1 12.10 2.98 -17.69
N LYS A 2 13.10 2.28 -18.26
CA LYS A 2 12.92 0.99 -19.00
C LYS A 2 13.32 -0.25 -18.21
N CYS A 3 13.54 -0.10 -16.91
CA CYS A 3 14.14 -1.13 -16.06
C CYS A 3 13.13 -1.72 -15.07
N ILE A 4 13.07 -3.04 -14.92
CA ILE A 4 12.37 -3.66 -13.78
C ILE A 4 13.24 -3.44 -12.55
N ILE A 5 12.72 -2.68 -11.59
CA ILE A 5 13.38 -2.42 -10.31
C ILE A 5 12.69 -3.26 -9.24
N ALA A 6 13.41 -4.25 -8.75
CA ALA A 6 13.06 -4.98 -7.55
C ALA A 6 13.74 -4.30 -6.35
N THR A 7 12.99 -3.96 -5.31
CA THR A 7 13.57 -3.52 -4.04
C THR A 7 13.13 -4.46 -2.94
N LEU A 8 14.11 -5.04 -2.25
CA LEU A 8 13.90 -5.97 -1.15
C LEU A 8 14.31 -5.29 0.14
N SER A 9 13.43 -5.29 1.13
CA SER A 9 13.77 -4.78 2.45
C SER A 9 13.31 -5.67 3.60
N GLY A 10 13.91 -5.41 4.77
CA GLY A 10 13.65 -6.10 6.02
C GLY A 10 14.44 -7.40 6.23
N PRO A 11 14.33 -8.01 7.42
CA PRO A 11 15.08 -9.20 7.84
C PRO A 11 14.87 -10.43 6.94
N ARG A 12 13.71 -10.56 6.29
CA ARG A 12 13.42 -11.64 5.33
C ARG A 12 13.98 -11.39 3.94
N GLY A 13 14.52 -10.19 3.67
CA GLY A 13 14.98 -9.81 2.35
C GLY A 13 16.11 -10.72 1.82
N ALA A 14 16.95 -11.28 2.69
CA ALA A 14 17.99 -12.24 2.30
C ALA A 14 17.41 -13.53 1.69
N ASP A 15 16.34 -14.08 2.27
CA ASP A 15 15.68 -15.28 1.74
C ASP A 15 14.94 -14.96 0.43
N ARG A 16 14.35 -13.75 0.34
CA ARG A 16 13.67 -13.27 -0.86
C ARG A 16 14.63 -13.00 -2.03
N ILE A 17 15.85 -12.51 -1.79
CA ILE A 17 16.89 -12.41 -2.82
C ILE A 17 17.18 -13.80 -3.41
N ARG A 18 17.31 -14.82 -2.54
CA ARG A 18 17.62 -16.19 -2.98
C ARG A 18 16.47 -16.80 -3.79
N ALA A 19 15.22 -16.50 -3.41
CA ALA A 19 14.06 -16.90 -4.19
C ALA A 19 14.06 -16.20 -5.56
N LEU A 20 14.37 -14.91 -5.59
CA LEU A 20 14.42 -14.14 -6.83
C LEU A 20 15.50 -14.58 -7.79
N ALA A 21 16.68 -14.96 -7.28
CA ALA A 21 17.77 -15.51 -8.09
C ALA A 21 17.39 -16.81 -8.84
N ARG A 22 16.25 -17.44 -8.50
CA ARG A 22 15.72 -18.62 -9.19
C ARG A 22 14.64 -18.27 -10.23
N VAL A 23 14.17 -17.03 -10.26
CA VAL A 23 13.22 -16.57 -11.27
C VAL A 23 13.98 -16.28 -12.56
N ILE A 24 13.39 -16.66 -13.69
CA ILE A 24 14.03 -16.63 -15.02
C ILE A 24 14.68 -15.27 -15.36
N HIS A 25 14.10 -14.16 -14.88
CA HIS A 25 14.63 -12.81 -15.10
C HIS A 25 15.94 -12.53 -14.35
N PHE A 26 16.20 -13.17 -13.21
CA PHE A 26 17.42 -12.98 -12.41
C PHE A 26 18.33 -14.23 -12.38
N ALA A 27 18.07 -15.21 -13.25
CA ALA A 27 18.84 -16.46 -13.29
C ALA A 27 20.28 -16.28 -13.81
N ASN A 28 20.50 -15.25 -14.65
CA ASN A 28 21.83 -14.92 -15.18
C ASN A 28 22.66 -14.09 -14.18
N LEU A 29 23.97 -14.04 -14.38
CA LEU A 29 24.84 -13.18 -13.59
C LEU A 29 24.53 -11.69 -13.86
N PRO A 30 24.54 -10.84 -12.82
CA PRO A 30 24.47 -9.40 -13.02
C PRO A 30 25.71 -8.90 -13.77
N THR A 31 25.57 -7.84 -14.56
CA THR A 31 26.67 -7.12 -15.22
C THR A 31 27.36 -6.14 -14.28
N LYS A 32 26.70 -5.78 -13.17
CA LYS A 32 27.25 -4.91 -12.12
C LYS A 32 26.72 -5.33 -10.75
N LEU A 33 27.57 -5.27 -9.73
CA LEU A 33 27.20 -5.51 -8.34
C LEU A 33 27.85 -4.44 -7.47
N ASN A 34 27.05 -3.69 -6.73
CA ASN A 34 27.51 -2.73 -5.75
C ASN A 34 27.07 -3.17 -4.35
N LEU A 35 27.99 -3.09 -3.38
CA LEU A 35 27.71 -3.30 -1.97
C LEU A 35 28.20 -2.07 -1.22
N GLU A 36 27.37 -1.48 -0.36
CA GLU A 36 27.77 -0.32 0.45
C GLU A 36 28.23 0.91 -0.36
N ASN A 37 27.68 1.07 -1.58
CA ASN A 37 28.09 2.06 -2.59
C ASN A 37 29.45 1.82 -3.26
N GLU A 38 30.05 0.65 -3.07
CA GLU A 38 31.31 0.26 -3.70
C GLU A 38 31.09 -0.86 -4.73
N SER A 39 31.83 -0.83 -5.83
CA SER A 39 31.81 -1.89 -6.84
C SER A 39 32.35 -3.19 -6.25
N SER A 40 31.74 -4.31 -6.62
CA SER A 40 32.04 -5.64 -6.09
C SER A 40 32.16 -6.66 -7.20
N ASP A 41 33.00 -7.68 -7.03
CA ASP A 41 33.16 -8.69 -8.08
C ASP A 41 31.88 -9.49 -8.29
N ILE A 42 31.55 -9.69 -9.56
CA ILE A 42 30.43 -10.53 -9.96
C ILE A 42 30.88 -12.00 -9.89
N SER A 43 30.07 -12.84 -9.26
CA SER A 43 30.30 -14.28 -9.19
C SER A 43 28.97 -15.03 -9.13
N THR A 44 28.99 -16.35 -9.25
CA THR A 44 27.81 -17.21 -9.06
C THR A 44 27.20 -17.10 -7.66
N ASN A 45 27.93 -16.53 -6.69
CA ASN A 45 27.43 -16.22 -5.35
C ASN A 45 26.87 -14.80 -5.21
N TRP A 46 26.62 -14.06 -6.30
CA TRP A 46 26.14 -12.67 -6.26
C TRP A 46 24.94 -12.47 -5.34
N ALA A 47 23.97 -13.39 -5.34
CA ALA A 47 22.76 -13.30 -4.52
C ALA A 47 23.08 -13.36 -3.03
N ARG A 48 24.02 -14.23 -2.63
CA ARG A 48 24.50 -14.34 -1.25
C ARG A 48 25.28 -13.09 -0.84
N ARG A 49 26.11 -12.55 -1.74
CA ARG A 49 26.86 -11.31 -1.51
C ARG A 49 25.94 -10.11 -1.34
N LEU A 50 24.95 -9.96 -2.23
CA LEU A 50 23.94 -8.92 -2.16
C LEU A 50 23.18 -8.99 -0.83
N ALA A 51 22.74 -10.20 -0.44
CA ALA A 51 22.06 -10.43 0.83
C ALA A 51 22.93 -10.19 2.09
N SER A 52 24.25 -10.07 1.92
CA SER A 52 25.19 -9.76 3.01
C SER A 52 25.46 -8.27 3.18
N ALA A 53 24.93 -7.41 2.29
CA ALA A 53 25.02 -5.97 2.46
C ALA A 53 24.40 -5.57 3.81
N ARG A 54 25.05 -4.63 4.50
CA ARG A 54 24.68 -4.09 5.81
C ARG A 54 23.76 -2.87 5.70
N ARG A 55 23.89 -2.06 4.64
CA ARG A 55 23.08 -0.85 4.44
C ARG A 55 22.37 -0.85 3.09
N ASP A 56 23.11 -1.02 2.00
CA ASP A 56 22.56 -1.01 0.65
C ASP A 56 23.36 -1.95 -0.25
N GLY A 57 22.65 -2.70 -1.07
CA GLY A 57 23.22 -3.56 -2.09
C GLY A 57 22.43 -3.39 -3.37
N GLN A 58 23.11 -3.34 -4.52
CA GLN A 58 22.47 -3.17 -5.81
C GLN A 58 23.10 -4.11 -6.83
N ALA A 59 22.29 -4.76 -7.65
CA ALA A 59 22.73 -5.57 -8.78
C ALA A 59 22.02 -5.10 -10.04
N TRP A 60 22.73 -5.10 -11.17
CA TRP A 60 22.19 -4.71 -12.47
C TRP A 60 22.47 -5.77 -13.52
N TRP A 61 21.58 -5.86 -14.50
CA TRP A 61 21.74 -6.67 -15.71
C TRP A 61 21.58 -5.76 -16.92
N GLU A 62 22.42 -5.96 -17.94
CA GLU A 62 22.36 -5.26 -19.22
C GLU A 62 22.52 -6.27 -20.37
N PRO A 63 21.80 -6.09 -21.48
CA PRO A 63 20.35 -5.94 -21.59
C PRO A 63 19.63 -7.29 -21.38
N PRO A 64 18.39 -7.33 -20.87
CA PRO A 64 17.52 -6.19 -20.51
C PRO A 64 17.94 -5.50 -19.20
N ASP A 65 17.67 -4.20 -19.11
CA ASP A 65 17.92 -3.39 -17.90
C ASP A 65 17.08 -3.92 -16.74
N LEU A 66 17.68 -4.72 -15.87
CA LEU A 66 17.07 -5.15 -14.61
C LEU A 66 17.89 -4.58 -13.47
N GLN A 67 17.22 -4.15 -12.41
CA GLN A 67 17.87 -3.69 -11.20
C GLN A 67 17.26 -4.39 -10.00
N LEU A 68 18.13 -4.89 -9.11
CA LEU A 68 17.74 -5.42 -7.83
C LEU A 68 18.44 -4.65 -6.71
N GLY A 69 17.68 -3.90 -5.93
CA GLY A 69 18.12 -3.24 -4.71
C GLY A 69 17.80 -4.07 -3.47
N PHE A 70 18.69 -4.04 -2.47
CA PHE A 70 18.50 -4.66 -1.18
C PHE A 70 18.86 -3.69 -0.06
N ARG A 71 17.89 -3.45 0.83
CA ARG A 71 18.00 -2.54 1.97
C ARG A 71 17.59 -3.26 3.26
N PRO A 72 18.53 -3.91 3.98
CA PRO A 72 18.23 -4.76 5.15
C PRO A 72 17.59 -3.99 6.30
N ARG A 73 17.82 -2.67 6.40
CA ARG A 73 17.29 -1.80 7.46
C ARG A 73 15.98 -1.08 7.10
N SER A 74 15.41 -1.36 5.93
CA SER A 74 14.09 -0.86 5.53
C SER A 74 12.99 -1.87 5.91
N ASP A 75 11.73 -1.48 5.75
CA ASP A 75 10.52 -2.23 6.11
C ASP A 75 10.43 -3.58 5.39
N GLU A 76 9.65 -4.50 5.94
CA GLU A 76 9.57 -5.91 5.54
C GLU A 76 8.89 -6.21 4.19
N LEU A 77 8.90 -5.30 3.22
CA LEU A 77 8.22 -5.51 1.94
C LEU A 77 9.18 -5.91 0.82
N VAL A 78 8.70 -6.80 -0.05
CA VAL A 78 9.24 -6.95 -1.41
C VAL A 78 8.44 -6.06 -2.34
N SER A 79 9.08 -5.02 -2.84
CA SER A 79 8.51 -4.14 -3.86
C SER A 79 9.07 -4.40 -5.24
N PHE A 80 8.20 -4.33 -6.25
CA PHE A 80 8.59 -4.31 -7.65
C PHE A 80 8.08 -3.05 -8.33
N SER A 81 8.85 -2.61 -9.31
CA SER A 81 8.54 -1.51 -10.21
C SER A 81 8.77 -2.02 -11.61
N ILE A 82 7.69 -2.19 -12.38
CA ILE A 82 7.77 -2.74 -13.75
C ILE A 82 7.61 -1.60 -14.76
N PRO A 83 8.52 -1.48 -15.73
CA PRO A 83 8.50 -0.42 -16.72
C PRO A 83 7.45 -0.67 -17.81
N VAL A 84 7.33 0.33 -18.68
CA VAL A 84 6.23 0.59 -19.61
C VAL A 84 6.06 -0.45 -20.72
N ASP A 85 7.05 -1.31 -20.96
CA ASP A 85 7.03 -2.28 -22.09
C ASP A 85 5.95 -3.37 -21.94
N HIS A 86 5.12 -3.31 -20.88
CA HIS A 86 4.06 -4.25 -20.54
C HIS A 86 2.72 -3.55 -20.25
N VAL A 87 2.28 -2.61 -21.11
CA VAL A 87 1.03 -1.82 -20.94
C VAL A 87 -0.26 -2.66 -20.97
N THR A 88 -0.19 -4.00 -21.09
CA THR A 88 -1.39 -4.84 -20.98
C THR A 88 -1.42 -5.54 -19.62
N VAL A 89 -2.61 -5.63 -19.02
CA VAL A 89 -2.81 -6.37 -17.77
C VAL A 89 -2.29 -7.82 -17.87
N PRO A 90 -2.55 -8.61 -18.93
CA PRO A 90 -2.03 -9.96 -19.02
C PRO A 90 -0.50 -10.04 -19.04
N ALA A 91 0.18 -9.12 -19.74
CA ALA A 91 1.64 -9.07 -19.76
C ALA A 91 2.20 -8.73 -18.37
N ALA A 92 1.61 -7.75 -17.69
CA ALA A 92 1.98 -7.37 -16.33
C ALA A 92 1.80 -8.53 -15.34
N LEU A 93 0.67 -9.25 -15.43
CA LEU A 93 0.39 -10.43 -14.62
C LEU A 93 1.41 -11.55 -14.87
N ALA A 94 1.75 -11.83 -16.14
CA ALA A 94 2.75 -12.84 -16.48
C ALA A 94 4.13 -12.56 -15.87
N VAL A 95 4.48 -11.28 -15.67
CA VAL A 95 5.72 -10.86 -15.01
C VAL A 95 5.63 -10.98 -13.50
N ILE A 96 4.56 -10.50 -12.86
CA ILE A 96 4.47 -10.45 -11.40
C ILE A 96 4.05 -11.77 -10.76
N GLU A 97 3.22 -12.58 -11.43
CA GLU A 97 2.63 -13.78 -10.83
C GLU A 97 3.72 -14.75 -10.29
N PRO A 98 4.82 -15.01 -11.02
CA PRO A 98 5.93 -15.84 -10.55
C PRO A 98 6.82 -15.19 -9.47
N LEU A 99 6.76 -13.87 -9.28
CA LEU A 99 7.65 -13.14 -8.37
C LEU A 99 7.12 -13.20 -6.93
N PRO A 100 7.97 -13.37 -5.90
CA PRO A 100 7.57 -13.34 -4.50
C PRO A 100 7.37 -11.90 -3.99
N PHE A 101 6.54 -11.11 -4.68
CA PHE A 101 6.24 -9.73 -4.29
C PHE A 101 5.16 -9.67 -3.21
N GLU A 102 5.15 -8.56 -2.47
CA GLU A 102 4.06 -8.18 -1.59
C GLU A 102 3.42 -6.88 -2.07
N LEU A 103 4.22 -5.99 -2.64
CA LEU A 103 3.79 -4.74 -3.25
C LEU A 103 4.40 -4.63 -4.65
N CYS A 104 3.65 -4.11 -5.60
CA CYS A 104 4.15 -3.81 -6.94
C CYS A 104 3.53 -2.50 -7.42
N SER A 105 4.32 -1.63 -8.03
CA SER A 105 3.83 -0.51 -8.84
C SER A 105 4.17 -0.78 -10.29
N PHE A 106 3.27 -0.39 -11.18
CA PHE A 106 3.52 -0.40 -12.60
C PHE A 106 3.78 1.05 -13.04
N GLY A 107 4.86 1.26 -13.80
CA GLY A 107 5.28 2.58 -14.25
C GLY A 107 4.24 3.28 -15.14
N ALA A 108 4.40 4.59 -15.32
CA ALA A 108 3.48 5.39 -16.12
C ALA A 108 3.50 4.94 -17.59
N ALA A 109 2.32 4.74 -18.19
CA ALA A 109 2.21 4.42 -19.62
C ALA A 109 2.81 5.53 -20.51
N PHE A 110 2.79 6.77 -20.03
CA PHE A 110 3.27 7.98 -20.70
C PHE A 110 4.33 8.70 -19.82
N PHE A 111 5.40 7.97 -19.46
CA PHE A 111 6.36 8.44 -18.48
C PHE A 111 7.04 9.77 -18.87
N ASP A 112 7.48 9.91 -20.11
CA ASP A 112 8.21 11.09 -20.55
C ASP A 112 7.26 12.30 -20.67
N GLU A 113 6.02 12.08 -21.12
CA GLU A 113 4.99 13.11 -21.26
C GLU A 113 4.50 13.62 -19.91
N TRP A 114 4.23 12.72 -18.96
CA TRP A 114 3.80 13.10 -17.60
C TRP A 114 4.90 13.84 -16.85
N ILE A 115 6.17 13.51 -17.10
CA ILE A 115 7.31 14.28 -16.55
C ILE A 115 7.41 15.65 -17.21
N ALA A 116 7.32 15.73 -18.53
CA ALA A 116 7.42 16.99 -19.25
C ALA A 116 6.29 17.96 -18.90
N ALA A 117 5.10 17.45 -18.58
CA ALA A 117 3.94 18.21 -18.15
C ALA A 117 3.96 18.62 -16.66
N ASP A 118 4.95 18.18 -15.89
CA ASP A 118 5.07 18.40 -14.44
C ASP A 118 3.82 18.02 -13.66
N TYR A 119 3.23 16.90 -14.02
CA TYR A 119 2.06 16.37 -13.33
C TYR A 119 2.40 15.95 -11.89
N GLU A 120 1.43 16.14 -11.00
CA GLU A 120 1.53 15.68 -9.61
C GLU A 120 1.65 14.15 -9.57
N ARG A 121 2.45 13.65 -8.63
CA ARG A 121 2.83 12.24 -8.54
C ARG A 121 2.68 11.70 -7.13
N TRP A 122 1.99 10.58 -7.01
CA TRP A 122 1.81 9.83 -5.77
C TRP A 122 2.59 8.53 -5.82
N GLY A 123 2.75 7.85 -4.68
CA GLY A 123 3.40 6.56 -4.61
C GLY A 123 3.38 5.99 -3.19
N PHE A 124 3.88 4.76 -3.01
CA PHE A 124 3.90 4.09 -1.70
C PHE A 124 5.01 4.58 -0.73
N ALA A 125 5.45 5.84 -0.85
CA ALA A 125 6.62 6.41 -0.15
C ALA A 125 7.94 5.60 -0.32
N ARG A 126 8.99 5.90 0.46
CA ARG A 126 10.26 5.13 0.57
C ARG A 126 10.99 4.73 -0.73
N SER A 127 11.21 5.68 -1.65
CA SER A 127 11.87 5.38 -2.94
C SER A 127 11.10 4.39 -3.83
N HIS A 128 9.83 4.11 -3.53
CA HIS A 128 8.96 3.45 -4.50
C HIS A 128 8.81 4.36 -5.70
N ILE A 129 8.75 3.81 -6.92
CA ILE A 129 8.38 4.62 -8.08
C ILE A 129 6.99 5.19 -7.86
N SER A 130 6.74 6.38 -8.42
CA SER A 130 5.41 6.95 -8.48
C SER A 130 4.42 5.97 -9.12
N PHE A 131 3.16 6.05 -8.74
CA PHE A 131 2.10 5.31 -9.39
C PHE A 131 2.08 5.65 -10.87
N GLY A 132 2.01 4.60 -11.69
CA GLY A 132 1.76 4.72 -13.11
C GLY A 132 0.36 4.24 -13.43
N TRP A 133 0.24 3.29 -14.35
CA TRP A 133 -1.08 2.81 -14.76
C TRP A 133 -1.76 1.88 -13.74
N GLY A 134 -1.00 1.33 -12.77
CA GLY A 134 -1.56 0.43 -11.77
C GLY A 134 -0.62 0.12 -10.60
N CYS A 135 -1.12 -0.70 -9.68
CA CYS A 135 -0.34 -1.35 -8.62
C CYS A 135 -0.88 -2.75 -8.32
N ALA A 136 -0.13 -3.55 -7.56
CA ALA A 136 -0.61 -4.84 -7.07
C ALA A 136 -0.17 -5.11 -5.63
N PHE A 137 -1.00 -5.86 -4.92
CA PHE A 137 -0.80 -6.29 -3.55
C PHE A 137 -0.84 -7.82 -3.47
N ARG A 138 -0.04 -8.40 -2.59
CA ARG A 138 -0.08 -9.83 -2.31
C ARG A 138 0.22 -10.13 -0.85
N GLY A 139 -0.58 -11.01 -0.23
CA GLY A 139 -0.36 -11.49 1.12
C GLY A 139 -0.19 -10.32 2.11
N ALA A 140 0.97 -10.26 2.77
CA ALA A 140 1.30 -9.21 3.74
C ALA A 140 1.32 -7.78 3.15
N GLY A 141 1.39 -7.62 1.83
CA GLY A 141 1.22 -6.32 1.19
C GLY A 141 -0.18 -5.74 1.40
N HIS A 142 -1.22 -6.58 1.53
CA HIS A 142 -2.56 -6.12 1.87
C HIS A 142 -2.66 -5.58 3.30
N ASP A 143 -1.79 -6.01 4.22
CA ASP A 143 -1.79 -5.57 5.62
C ASP A 143 -1.31 -4.11 5.77
N ARG A 144 -0.80 -3.53 4.68
CA ARG A 144 -0.44 -2.11 4.58
C ARG A 144 -1.60 -1.23 4.12
N LEU A 145 -2.70 -1.80 3.68
CA LEU A 145 -3.92 -1.04 3.39
C LEU A 145 -4.65 -0.74 4.70
N MET A 146 -5.26 0.44 4.79
CA MET A 146 -6.15 0.79 5.92
C MET A 146 -7.27 -0.23 6.12
N SER A 147 -7.75 -0.80 5.02
CA SER A 147 -8.66 -1.94 4.99
C SER A 147 -8.60 -2.57 3.61
N ARG A 148 -8.90 -3.87 3.52
CA ARG A 148 -9.17 -4.51 2.22
C ARG A 148 -10.43 -3.95 1.54
N ARG A 149 -11.39 -3.42 2.31
CA ARG A 149 -12.59 -2.73 1.79
C ARG A 149 -12.20 -1.53 0.93
N TRP A 150 -11.08 -0.87 1.23
CA TRP A 150 -10.59 0.28 0.48
C TRP A 150 -10.51 0.00 -1.02
N LEU A 151 -10.04 -1.21 -1.38
CA LEU A 151 -9.86 -1.63 -2.76
C LEU A 151 -11.18 -1.64 -3.55
N ASP A 152 -12.31 -1.91 -2.92
CA ASP A 152 -13.58 -2.03 -3.63
C ASP A 152 -14.28 -0.69 -3.88
N PHE A 153 -13.83 0.40 -3.28
CA PHE A 153 -14.51 1.71 -3.28
C PHE A 153 -13.64 2.85 -3.83
N GLY A 154 -12.71 2.54 -4.73
CA GLY A 154 -11.91 3.56 -5.41
C GLY A 154 -12.26 3.75 -6.88
N PRO A 155 -11.77 4.83 -7.51
CA PRO A 155 -12.01 5.15 -8.91
C PRO A 155 -11.06 4.33 -9.82
N TRP A 156 -11.01 3.02 -9.62
CA TRP A 156 -10.10 2.10 -10.29
C TRP A 156 -10.75 0.77 -10.58
N ARG A 157 -10.12 -0.04 -11.44
CA ARG A 157 -10.52 -1.42 -11.69
C ARG A 157 -9.71 -2.35 -10.78
N VAL A 158 -10.40 -3.23 -10.05
CA VAL A 158 -9.77 -4.28 -9.22
C VAL A 158 -9.86 -5.63 -9.92
N MET A 159 -8.74 -6.36 -9.93
CA MET A 159 -8.66 -7.73 -10.43
C MET A 159 -8.04 -8.63 -9.35
N ARG A 160 -8.86 -9.55 -8.83
CA ARG A 160 -8.43 -10.55 -7.84
C ARG A 160 -7.91 -11.78 -8.55
N ARG A 161 -6.77 -12.29 -8.10
CA ARG A 161 -5.99 -13.38 -8.71
C ARG A 161 -5.62 -14.42 -7.64
N PRO A 162 -5.18 -15.63 -8.05
CA PRO A 162 -4.71 -16.65 -7.10
C PRO A 162 -3.62 -16.15 -6.15
N HIS A 163 -3.40 -16.90 -5.07
CA HIS A 163 -2.39 -16.62 -4.04
C HIS A 163 -2.55 -15.27 -3.34
N ASP A 164 -3.81 -14.86 -3.11
CA ASP A 164 -4.13 -13.57 -2.49
C ASP A 164 -3.46 -12.40 -3.23
N THR A 165 -3.56 -12.39 -4.56
CA THR A 165 -3.01 -11.30 -5.38
C THR A 165 -4.15 -10.38 -5.83
N THR A 166 -3.98 -9.08 -5.65
CA THR A 166 -4.92 -8.07 -6.14
C THR A 166 -4.18 -7.06 -7.02
N LEU A 167 -4.60 -6.91 -8.27
CA LEU A 167 -4.14 -5.85 -9.17
C LEU A 167 -5.16 -4.72 -9.20
N VAL A 168 -4.68 -3.49 -9.12
CA VAL A 168 -5.43 -2.25 -9.26
C VAL A 168 -4.96 -1.53 -10.52
N GLN A 169 -5.89 -1.19 -11.40
CA GLN A 169 -5.63 -0.42 -12.62
C GLN A 169 -6.27 0.96 -12.45
N PHE A 170 -5.49 2.03 -12.64
CA PHE A 170 -5.91 3.41 -12.37
C PHE A 170 -6.54 4.13 -13.56
N HIS A 171 -6.23 3.73 -14.79
CA HIS A 171 -6.84 4.31 -15.99
C HIS A 171 -7.05 3.25 -17.07
N ASP A 172 -7.83 3.57 -18.10
CA ASP A 172 -8.00 2.70 -19.26
C ASP A 172 -6.72 2.67 -20.09
N LEU A 173 -6.18 1.47 -20.30
CA LEU A 173 -4.94 1.25 -21.03
C LEU A 173 -5.13 1.36 -22.55
N ALA A 174 -6.38 1.48 -23.02
CA ALA A 174 -6.71 1.79 -24.41
C ALA A 174 -6.59 3.29 -24.73
N LEU A 175 -6.46 4.16 -23.71
CA LEU A 175 -6.22 5.59 -23.95
C LEU A 175 -4.86 5.79 -24.60
N THR A 176 -4.83 6.61 -25.64
CA THR A 176 -3.61 6.99 -26.36
C THR A 176 -3.19 8.43 -26.09
N ASP A 177 -4.07 9.24 -25.49
CA ASP A 177 -3.76 10.60 -25.07
C ASP A 177 -3.17 10.61 -23.64
N PRO A 178 -1.94 11.12 -23.44
CA PRO A 178 -1.31 11.16 -22.12
C PRO A 178 -2.08 11.98 -21.08
N ALA A 179 -2.71 13.09 -21.50
CA ALA A 179 -3.43 13.98 -20.59
C ALA A 179 -4.74 13.34 -20.12
N GLU A 180 -5.53 12.74 -21.03
CA GLU A 180 -6.73 11.99 -20.67
C GLU A 180 -6.41 10.82 -19.74
N ALA A 181 -5.33 10.07 -20.00
CA ALA A 181 -4.89 8.98 -19.15
C ALA A 181 -4.48 9.44 -17.75
N TYR A 182 -3.81 10.60 -17.66
CA TYR A 182 -3.44 11.18 -16.37
C TYR A 182 -4.66 11.63 -15.58
N GLU A 183 -5.59 12.37 -16.19
CA GLU A 183 -6.82 12.84 -15.53
C GLU A 183 -7.63 11.68 -14.97
N GLN A 184 -7.71 10.58 -15.71
CA GLN A 184 -8.36 9.36 -15.24
C GLN A 184 -7.59 8.70 -14.08
N ALA A 185 -6.25 8.64 -14.15
CA ALA A 185 -5.41 8.00 -13.14
C ALA A 185 -5.32 8.78 -11.82
N LYS A 186 -5.33 10.12 -11.90
CA LYS A 186 -5.06 11.05 -10.80
C LYS A 186 -5.93 10.77 -9.57
N ALA A 187 -7.24 10.66 -9.77
CA ALA A 187 -8.17 10.38 -8.67
C ALA A 187 -7.87 9.04 -7.97
N GLY A 188 -7.41 8.04 -8.75
CA GLY A 188 -7.00 6.75 -8.22
C GLY A 188 -5.66 6.81 -7.48
N HIS A 189 -4.72 7.61 -7.97
CA HIS A 189 -3.42 7.82 -7.34
C HIS A 189 -3.54 8.47 -5.97
N GLU A 190 -4.28 9.58 -5.89
CA GLU A 190 -4.53 10.33 -4.66
C GLU A 190 -5.20 9.43 -3.63
N ARG A 191 -6.34 8.82 -3.98
CA ARG A 191 -7.09 7.96 -3.07
C ARG A 191 -6.33 6.68 -2.68
N MET A 192 -5.48 6.12 -3.52
CA MET A 192 -4.63 4.98 -3.13
C MET A 192 -3.56 5.40 -2.12
N SER A 193 -2.98 6.59 -2.29
CA SER A 193 -2.01 7.15 -1.35
C SER A 193 -2.61 7.30 0.05
N ASP A 194 -3.87 7.73 0.14
CA ASP A 194 -4.58 7.91 1.41
C ASP A 194 -4.95 6.58 2.09
N GLY A 195 -5.24 5.55 1.30
CA GLY A 195 -5.60 4.23 1.82
C GLY A 195 -4.43 3.33 2.18
N PHE A 196 -3.20 3.79 1.99
CA PHE A 196 -1.97 3.04 2.24
C PHE A 196 -1.23 3.59 3.45
N LEU A 197 -0.85 2.70 4.38
CA LEU A 197 -0.06 3.07 5.54
C LEU A 197 1.41 3.29 5.17
N HIS A 198 1.76 4.56 5.03
CA HIS A 198 3.12 5.04 4.92
C HIS A 198 3.93 4.71 6.17
N HIS A 199 5.18 4.33 5.99
CA HIS A 199 6.10 3.98 7.08
C HIS A 199 6.27 4.98 8.23
N ASN A 200 6.00 6.27 8.01
CA ASN A 200 6.03 7.31 9.04
C ASN A 200 4.67 7.43 9.75
N TYR A 201 3.82 6.39 9.68
CA TYR A 201 2.53 6.37 10.36
C TYR A 201 2.66 6.57 11.88
N ALA A 202 3.85 6.37 12.45
CA ALA A 202 4.14 6.67 13.85
C ALA A 202 3.79 8.10 14.24
N ASP A 203 4.14 9.08 13.39
CA ASP A 203 3.87 10.50 13.66
C ASP A 203 2.35 10.75 13.72
N PHE A 204 1.58 10.13 12.82
CA PHE A 204 0.12 10.23 12.81
C PHE A 204 -0.55 9.54 14.01
N MET A 205 0.09 8.54 14.62
CA MET A 205 -0.44 7.92 15.84
C MET A 205 -0.27 8.83 17.07
N GLU A 206 0.71 9.73 17.05
CA GLU A 206 1.02 10.58 18.21
C GLU A 206 -0.11 11.53 18.57
N ASP A 207 -1.01 11.86 17.64
CA ASP A 207 -2.14 12.78 17.87
C ASP A 207 -3.46 12.07 18.16
N VAL A 208 -3.50 10.74 18.08
CA VAL A 208 -4.71 9.99 18.41
C VAL A 208 -4.95 10.04 19.92
N ARG A 209 -6.14 10.49 20.32
CA ARG A 209 -6.54 10.63 21.73
C ARG A 209 -7.90 10.00 21.94
N GLY A 210 -8.04 9.20 23.00
CA GLY A 210 -9.27 8.53 23.34
C GLY A 210 -9.18 7.79 24.66
N LEU A 211 -10.33 7.26 25.10
CA LEU A 211 -10.42 6.37 26.25
C LEU A 211 -10.06 4.95 25.82
N TYR A 212 -8.90 4.46 26.28
CA TYR A 212 -8.54 3.05 26.08
C TYR A 212 -9.25 2.17 27.10
N LEU A 213 -9.90 1.11 26.61
CA LEU A 213 -10.63 0.10 27.36
C LEU A 213 -9.84 -1.23 27.31
N PRO A 214 -9.02 -1.56 28.33
CA PRO A 214 -8.10 -2.69 28.30
C PRO A 214 -8.78 -4.05 28.11
N GLU A 215 -9.91 -4.27 28.77
CA GLU A 215 -10.70 -5.50 28.73
C GLU A 215 -11.23 -5.84 27.33
N ARG A 216 -11.37 -4.84 26.46
CA ARG A 216 -11.80 -5.01 25.06
C ARG A 216 -10.67 -4.75 24.07
N GLN A 217 -9.50 -4.30 24.54
CA GLN A 217 -8.40 -3.81 23.71
C GLN A 217 -8.89 -2.78 22.68
N ARG A 218 -9.73 -1.85 23.12
CA ARG A 218 -10.40 -0.89 22.25
C ARG A 218 -10.08 0.54 22.67
N LEU A 219 -9.79 1.38 21.69
CA LEU A 219 -9.68 2.82 21.87
C LEU A 219 -11.00 3.50 21.47
N GLU A 220 -11.62 4.24 22.38
CA GLU A 220 -12.83 5.01 22.09
C GLU A 220 -12.53 6.51 21.95
N ILE A 221 -12.87 7.08 20.81
CA ILE A 221 -12.71 8.49 20.49
C ILE A 221 -14.10 9.11 20.49
N VAL A 222 -14.40 9.97 21.48
CA VAL A 222 -15.70 10.66 21.57
C VAL A 222 -15.68 11.87 20.65
N VAL A 223 -16.69 11.98 19.79
CA VAL A 223 -16.85 13.09 18.84
C VAL A 223 -17.96 14.01 19.33
N PRO A 224 -17.64 15.23 19.78
CA PRO A 224 -18.65 16.21 20.21
C PRO A 224 -19.50 16.72 19.03
N PRO A 225 -20.70 17.26 19.30
CA PRO A 225 -21.54 17.89 18.28
C PRO A 225 -20.79 19.02 17.57
N GLY A 226 -20.96 19.13 16.26
CA GLY A 226 -20.34 20.19 15.45
C GLY A 226 -18.84 20.04 15.23
N THR A 227 -18.23 18.91 15.62
CA THR A 227 -16.81 18.62 15.40
C THR A 227 -16.61 17.92 14.06
N THR A 228 -15.74 18.43 13.19
CA THR A 228 -15.34 17.68 11.99
C THR A 228 -14.28 16.66 12.39
N VAL A 229 -14.45 15.39 11.99
CA VAL A 229 -13.38 14.39 12.17
C VAL A 229 -12.39 14.56 11.03
N ASP A 230 -11.17 14.96 11.37
CA ASP A 230 -10.10 15.18 10.41
C ASP A 230 -9.68 13.86 9.71
N PRO A 231 -9.55 13.83 8.38
CA PRO A 231 -8.94 12.70 7.66
C PRO A 231 -7.60 12.21 8.24
N GLU A 232 -6.74 13.10 8.73
CA GLU A 232 -5.48 12.73 9.38
C GLU A 232 -5.71 11.96 10.69
N ASN A 233 -6.74 12.34 11.45
CA ASN A 233 -7.12 11.64 12.67
C ASN A 233 -7.65 10.22 12.35
N LEU A 234 -8.45 10.08 11.30
CA LEU A 234 -8.89 8.77 10.81
C LEU A 234 -7.71 7.91 10.35
N TYR A 235 -6.74 8.51 9.66
CA TYR A 235 -5.50 7.85 9.24
C TYR A 235 -4.72 7.34 10.46
N GLY A 236 -4.48 8.21 11.45
CA GLY A 236 -3.80 7.87 12.70
C GLY A 236 -4.52 6.76 13.46
N ALA A 237 -5.85 6.81 13.56
CA ALA A 237 -6.65 5.78 14.22
C ALA A 237 -6.55 4.42 13.52
N ALA A 238 -6.56 4.39 12.19
CA ALA A 238 -6.34 3.16 11.41
C ALA A 238 -4.92 2.62 11.61
N ALA A 239 -3.92 3.51 11.63
CA ALA A 239 -2.52 3.17 11.90
C ALA A 239 -2.33 2.57 13.30
N VAL A 240 -2.96 3.13 14.33
CA VAL A 240 -2.96 2.59 15.70
C VAL A 240 -3.39 1.13 15.70
N ARG A 241 -4.52 0.81 15.08
CA ARG A 241 -5.05 -0.56 15.00
C ARG A 241 -4.07 -1.51 14.31
N LEU A 242 -3.56 -1.11 13.15
CA LEU A 242 -2.68 -1.95 12.34
C LEU A 242 -1.30 -2.14 12.98
N TYR A 243 -0.78 -1.12 13.68
CA TYR A 243 0.47 -1.21 14.43
C TYR A 243 0.43 -2.32 15.49
N PHE A 244 -0.62 -2.37 16.32
CA PHE A 244 -0.74 -3.40 17.37
C PHE A 244 -1.15 -4.77 16.83
N HIS A 245 -1.83 -4.82 15.68
CA HIS A 245 -2.05 -6.08 14.98
C HIS A 245 -0.71 -6.70 14.53
N ALA A 246 0.17 -5.89 13.94
CA ALA A 246 1.51 -6.34 13.52
C ALA A 246 2.47 -6.57 14.71
N ASN A 247 2.26 -5.87 15.83
CA ASN A 247 3.12 -5.91 17.00
C ASN A 247 2.33 -6.20 18.29
N PRO A 248 1.79 -7.41 18.47
CA PRO A 248 0.94 -7.73 19.62
C PRO A 248 1.65 -7.59 20.98
N ASN A 249 2.99 -7.64 20.98
CA ASN A 249 3.83 -7.49 22.17
C ASN A 249 4.31 -6.05 22.41
N ALA A 250 3.98 -5.10 21.53
CA ALA A 250 4.33 -3.69 21.70
C ALA A 250 3.47 -3.06 22.83
N GLY A 251 3.84 -3.33 24.08
CA GLY A 251 3.13 -2.82 25.26
C GLY A 251 3.92 -2.87 26.56
N GLY A 252 5.07 -3.57 26.59
CA GLY A 252 5.83 -3.85 27.81
C GLY A 252 6.61 -2.69 28.44
N HIS A 253 6.77 -1.55 27.74
CA HIS A 253 7.60 -0.42 28.22
C HIS A 253 6.91 0.92 27.97
N ARG A 254 5.81 1.21 28.68
CA ARG A 254 4.98 2.39 28.38
C ARG A 254 4.93 3.41 29.50
N LYS A 255 5.07 4.69 29.12
CA LYS A 255 4.79 5.85 29.96
C LYS A 255 3.29 5.88 30.31
N PRO A 256 2.91 6.35 31.50
CA PRO A 256 1.51 6.64 31.84
C PRO A 256 0.86 7.53 30.76
N GLY A 257 -0.36 7.19 30.32
CA GLY A 257 -1.09 7.94 29.29
C GLY A 257 -0.89 7.50 27.83
N SER A 258 -0.14 6.43 27.57
CA SER A 258 0.03 5.90 26.20
C SER A 258 -0.97 4.79 25.83
N ILE A 259 -1.27 4.66 24.53
CA ILE A 259 -2.46 3.98 23.97
C ILE A 259 -2.67 2.47 24.26
N GLY A 260 -1.89 1.71 25.04
CA GLY A 260 -2.14 0.23 25.18
C GLY A 260 -2.26 -0.60 23.85
N PRO A 261 -2.30 -1.95 23.91
CA PRO A 261 -2.45 -2.78 22.70
C PRO A 261 -3.88 -2.71 22.13
N THR A 262 -4.07 -2.00 21.03
CA THR A 262 -5.40 -1.70 20.46
C THR A 262 -5.75 -2.63 19.29
N LYS A 263 -6.80 -3.45 19.45
CA LYS A 263 -7.37 -4.31 18.39
C LYS A 263 -8.42 -3.61 17.55
N THR A 264 -9.22 -2.73 18.14
CA THR A 264 -10.23 -1.95 17.43
C THR A 264 -10.25 -0.50 17.92
N VAL A 265 -10.67 0.41 17.05
CA VAL A 265 -10.86 1.81 17.38
C VAL A 265 -12.31 2.17 17.07
N ALA A 266 -12.97 2.84 18.00
CA ALA A 266 -14.37 3.23 17.89
C ALA A 266 -14.51 4.75 17.97
N TYR A 267 -15.18 5.33 16.98
CA TYR A 267 -15.66 6.71 17.04
C TYR A 267 -17.06 6.71 17.63
N VAL A 268 -17.24 7.43 18.73
CA VAL A 268 -18.47 7.51 19.50
C VAL A 268 -19.06 8.90 19.32
N PHE A 269 -20.07 9.00 18.48
CA PHE A 269 -20.80 10.22 18.20
C PHE A 269 -21.95 10.40 19.20
N VAL A 270 -22.29 11.65 19.47
CA VAL A 270 -23.50 12.03 20.24
C VAL A 270 -24.56 12.71 19.36
N ASP A 271 -24.26 12.87 18.07
CA ASP A 271 -25.18 13.38 17.05
C ASP A 271 -25.31 12.35 15.91
N GLU A 272 -26.54 11.90 15.62
CA GLU A 272 -26.75 10.86 14.61
C GLU A 272 -26.42 11.36 13.20
N ALA A 273 -26.71 12.62 12.86
CA ALA A 273 -26.46 13.14 11.53
C ALA A 273 -24.95 13.15 11.23
N GLN A 274 -24.14 13.59 12.18
CA GLN A 274 -22.69 13.56 12.16
C GLN A 274 -22.15 12.12 12.08
N ALA A 275 -22.70 11.19 12.87
CA ALA A 275 -22.32 9.78 12.81
C ALA A 275 -22.55 9.19 11.42
N ARG A 276 -23.73 9.46 10.83
CA ARG A 276 -24.11 9.01 9.48
C ARG A 276 -23.24 9.64 8.40
N ALA A 277 -22.86 10.90 8.55
CA ALA A 277 -21.97 11.59 7.61
C ALA A 277 -20.57 10.96 7.55
N HIS A 278 -20.06 10.42 8.67
CA HIS A 278 -18.74 9.78 8.73
C HIS A 278 -18.78 8.25 8.60
N LEU A 279 -19.98 7.64 8.55
CA LEU A 279 -20.16 6.19 8.58
C LEU A 279 -19.37 5.48 7.48
N HIS A 280 -19.39 6.01 6.26
CA HIS A 280 -18.69 5.42 5.12
C HIS A 280 -17.18 5.44 5.31
N ASP A 281 -16.62 6.60 5.69
CA ASP A 281 -15.18 6.78 5.84
C ASP A 281 -14.59 5.96 6.99
N LEU A 282 -15.32 5.84 8.09
CA LEU A 282 -14.96 4.97 9.21
C LEU A 282 -15.00 3.50 8.79
N TRP A 283 -16.07 3.10 8.12
CA TRP A 283 -16.25 1.72 7.66
C TRP A 283 -15.17 1.30 6.65
N LEU A 284 -14.77 2.19 5.74
CA LEU A 284 -13.67 1.96 4.80
C LEU A 284 -12.31 1.79 5.47
N ARG A 285 -12.14 2.23 6.72
CA ARG A 285 -10.87 2.17 7.47
C ARG A 285 -10.90 1.15 8.60
N GLU A 286 -11.96 0.33 8.67
CA GLU A 286 -12.23 -0.63 9.75
C GLU A 286 -12.25 0.03 11.14
N LEU A 287 -12.79 1.24 11.20
CA LEU A 287 -13.05 1.99 12.43
C LEU A 287 -14.53 1.82 12.78
N GLU A 288 -14.83 1.47 14.03
CA GLU A 288 -16.21 1.27 14.47
C GLU A 288 -16.94 2.61 14.56
N CYS A 289 -18.19 2.68 14.11
CA CYS A 289 -19.03 3.86 14.22
C CYS A 289 -20.12 3.61 15.26
N TRP A 290 -20.10 4.36 16.36
CA TRP A 290 -21.06 4.23 17.45
C TRP A 290 -21.83 5.52 17.65
N LEU A 291 -23.11 5.41 18.00
CA LEU A 291 -23.92 6.50 18.49
C LEU A 291 -24.25 6.29 19.97
N VAL A 292 -24.18 7.36 20.75
CA VAL A 292 -24.73 7.44 22.10
C VAL A 292 -25.84 8.48 22.10
N ASP A 293 -27.06 8.02 22.38
CA ASP A 293 -28.27 8.83 22.48
C ASP A 293 -29.07 8.45 23.74
N ASP A 294 -30.28 8.98 23.89
CA ASP A 294 -31.17 8.68 25.03
C ASP A 294 -31.57 7.20 25.12
N GLN A 295 -31.43 6.43 24.03
CA GLN A 295 -31.69 4.99 23.97
C GLN A 295 -30.46 4.15 24.32
N GLY A 296 -29.31 4.80 24.54
CA GLY A 296 -28.06 4.19 24.94
C GLY A 296 -27.02 4.17 23.82
N LYS A 297 -26.05 3.25 23.95
CA LYS A 297 -24.91 3.13 23.03
C LYS A 297 -25.16 2.02 22.01
N ARG A 298 -25.22 2.37 20.72
CA ARG A 298 -25.45 1.43 19.61
C ARG A 298 -24.41 1.56 18.49
N ARG A 299 -24.08 0.44 17.85
CA ARG A 299 -23.15 0.39 16.71
C ARG A 299 -23.89 0.59 15.40
N LEU A 300 -23.38 1.44 14.52
CA LEU A 300 -24.00 1.83 13.26
C LEU A 300 -23.42 1.10 12.04
N ASP A 301 -22.17 0.63 12.13
CA ASP A 301 -21.45 0.02 10.99
C ASP A 301 -21.69 -1.49 10.81
N ASP A 302 -22.25 -2.18 11.80
CA ASP A 302 -22.45 -3.65 11.76
C ASP A 302 -23.35 -4.11 10.59
N SER A 303 -24.35 -3.31 10.24
CA SER A 303 -25.28 -3.59 9.12
C SER A 303 -25.03 -2.72 7.89
N TYR A 304 -23.93 -1.95 7.89
CA TYR A 304 -23.61 -1.05 6.80
C TYR A 304 -22.89 -1.80 5.67
N HIS A 305 -23.61 -1.99 4.57
CA HIS A 305 -23.14 -2.71 3.37
C HIS A 305 -23.37 -1.84 2.12
N PRO A 306 -22.55 -0.80 1.91
CA PRO A 306 -22.67 0.05 0.73
C PRO A 306 -22.34 -0.76 -0.53
N ILE A 307 -22.94 -0.38 -1.66
CA ILE A 307 -22.64 -0.95 -2.97
C ILE A 307 -21.60 -0.04 -3.65
N PRO A 308 -20.47 -0.58 -4.14
CA PRO A 308 -19.52 0.20 -4.92
C PRO A 308 -20.16 0.88 -6.14
N ASP A 309 -19.79 2.15 -6.38
CA ASP A 309 -20.18 2.88 -7.59
C ASP A 309 -18.94 3.32 -8.37
N PRO A 310 -18.31 2.41 -9.13
CA PRO A 310 -17.10 2.73 -9.86
C PRO A 310 -17.40 3.60 -11.10
N PRO A 311 -16.40 4.33 -11.62
CA PRO A 311 -16.57 5.18 -12.79
C PRO A 311 -16.90 4.36 -14.05
N ALA A 312 -17.53 5.01 -15.04
CA ALA A 312 -18.07 4.35 -16.23
C ALA A 312 -17.06 3.49 -17.00
N TRP A 313 -15.80 3.93 -17.06
CA TRP A 313 -14.73 3.18 -17.72
C TRP A 313 -14.43 1.84 -17.03
N VAL A 314 -14.52 1.77 -15.70
CA VAL A 314 -14.34 0.54 -14.93
C VAL A 314 -15.51 -0.40 -15.20
N LYS A 315 -16.74 0.12 -15.19
CA LYS A 315 -17.97 -0.65 -15.51
C LYS A 315 -17.86 -1.30 -16.88
N ARG A 316 -17.50 -0.51 -17.91
CA ARG A 316 -17.26 -0.99 -19.28
C ARG A 316 -16.25 -2.15 -19.34
N LEU A 317 -15.13 -2.03 -18.62
CA LEU A 317 -14.08 -3.06 -18.62
C LEU A 317 -14.43 -4.29 -17.77
N GLY A 318 -15.34 -4.16 -16.80
CA GLY A 318 -15.81 -5.26 -15.95
C GLY A 318 -16.84 -6.17 -16.63
N GLU A 319 -17.54 -5.66 -17.65
CA GLU A 319 -18.52 -6.39 -18.46
C GLU A 319 -17.87 -7.25 -19.56
N THR A 320 -16.56 -7.12 -19.76
CA THR A 320 -15.81 -7.91 -20.74
C THR A 320 -15.34 -9.23 -20.08
N PRO A 321 -15.76 -10.42 -20.58
CA PRO A 321 -15.47 -11.72 -19.98
C PRO A 321 -13.97 -12.04 -19.84
#